data_AF-A0AB73NJP6-F1
#
_entry.id   AF-A0AB73NJP6-F1
#
_cell.length_a   1.000
_cell.length_b   1.000
_cell.length_c   1.000
_cell.angle_alpha   90.00
_cell.angle_beta   90.00
_cell.angle_gamma   90.00
#
_symmetry.space_group_name_H-M   'P 1'
#
loop_
_entity.id
_entity.type
_entity.pdbx_description
1 polymer ?
#
loop_
_entity_poly.entity_id
_entity_poly.type
_entity_poly.pdbx_seq_one_letter_code
_entity_poly.pdbx_strand_id
1 'polypeptide(L)'
;MFELTNLHTSPLTVTDDETGQRITIAVGHSAAVNGDFTRHLFTQAGMMRAEQFDAPLNEHADDSELDIIAVRDEYETLFGKKAPSAAKASTLQKAIDTKKVELALHDNTGTETPQDDADNTDNPSA
;
A
#
# COMPACT_ATOMS: atom_id res chain seq x y z
N MET A 1 6.94 8.96 15.04
CA MET A 1 6.27 7.85 15.76
C MET A 1 7.18 7.38 16.89
N PHE A 2 6.67 6.69 17.91
CA PHE A 2 7.49 6.09 18.97
C PHE A 2 7.29 4.58 19.03
N GLU A 3 8.39 3.84 19.25
CA GLU A 3 8.36 2.45 19.67
C GLU A 3 8.36 2.44 21.20
N LEU A 4 7.29 1.87 21.78
CA LEU A 4 7.11 1.78 23.21
C LEU A 4 7.35 0.35 23.66
N THR A 5 8.46 0.10 24.36
CA THR A 5 8.75 -1.19 24.99
C THR A 5 8.26 -1.20 26.44
N ASN A 6 7.39 -2.13 26.78
CA ASN A 6 6.89 -2.30 28.14
C ASN A 6 7.92 -3.03 29.02
N LEU A 7 8.53 -2.31 29.96
CA LEU A 7 9.46 -2.85 30.96
C LEU A 7 8.78 -3.05 32.33
N HIS A 8 7.49 -2.76 32.42
CA HIS A 8 6.70 -2.92 33.63
C HIS A 8 6.25 -4.38 33.83
N THR A 9 5.75 -4.69 35.03
CA THR A 9 5.27 -6.04 35.41
C THR A 9 3.82 -6.34 35.00
N SER A 10 3.12 -5.33 34.48
CA SER A 10 1.73 -5.42 34.02
C SER A 10 1.58 -4.87 32.60
N PRO A 11 0.54 -5.30 31.85
CA PRO A 11 0.22 -4.72 30.56
C PRO A 11 0.03 -3.19 30.66
N LEU A 12 0.54 -2.45 29.67
CA LEU A 12 0.35 -1.01 29.56
C LEU A 12 -0.63 -0.73 28.43
N THR A 13 -1.66 0.07 28.69
CA THR A 13 -2.56 0.55 27.65
C THR A 13 -2.26 2.02 27.38
N VAL A 14 -2.01 2.35 26.13
CA VAL A 14 -1.79 3.71 25.63
C VAL A 14 -2.81 4.03 24.54
N THR A 15 -3.05 5.31 24.30
CA THR A 15 -3.88 5.77 23.18
C THR A 15 -2.94 6.25 22.09
N ASP A 16 -3.20 5.83 20.85
CA ASP A 16 -2.56 6.38 19.67
C ASP A 16 -3.17 7.74 19.34
N ASP A 17 -2.36 8.80 19.32
CA ASP A 17 -2.82 10.19 19.16
C ASP A 17 -3.41 10.47 17.76
N GLU A 18 -3.00 9.72 16.74
CA GLU A 18 -3.45 9.91 15.35
C GLU A 18 -4.81 9.24 15.13
N THR A 19 -4.96 7.98 15.54
CA THR A 19 -6.16 7.17 15.29
C THR A 19 -7.17 7.19 16.45
N GLY A 20 -6.75 7.62 17.64
CA GLY A 20 -7.51 7.48 18.88
C GLY A 20 -7.64 6.04 19.39
N GLN A 21 -6.94 5.07 18.76
CA GLN A 21 -7.06 3.66 19.12
C GLN A 21 -6.34 3.37 20.45
N ARG A 22 -6.96 2.52 21.28
CA ARG A 22 -6.30 1.98 22.49
C ARG A 22 -5.44 0.77 22.13
N ILE A 23 -4.16 0.88 22.43
CA ILE A 23 -3.15 -0.15 22.18
C ILE A 23 -2.70 -0.69 23.54
N THR A 24 -2.83 -2.01 23.73
CA THR A 24 -2.34 -2.69 24.94
C THR A 24 -1.04 -3.44 24.63
N ILE A 25 0.01 -3.08 25.34
CA ILE A 25 1.36 -3.61 25.20
C ILE A 25 1.59 -4.62 26.33
N ALA A 26 1.73 -5.89 25.96
CA ALA A 26 2.06 -6.95 26.90
C ALA A 26 3.43 -6.73 27.56
N VAL A 27 3.65 -7.35 28.72
CA VAL A 27 4.92 -7.27 29.46
C VAL A 27 6.07 -7.77 28.59
N GLY A 28 7.13 -6.96 28.45
CA GLY A 28 8.30 -7.31 27.63
C GLY A 28 8.10 -7.17 26.12
N HIS A 29 6.94 -6.70 25.65
CA HIS A 29 6.68 -6.46 24.23
C HIS A 29 6.81 -4.97 23.88
N SER A 30 6.98 -4.70 22.58
CA SER A 30 6.94 -3.36 22.00
C SER A 30 5.67 -3.13 21.18
N ALA A 31 5.25 -1.87 21.06
CA ALA A 31 4.29 -1.43 20.07
C ALA A 31 4.69 -0.07 19.47
N ALA A 32 4.38 0.13 18.19
CA ALA A 32 4.50 1.42 17.52
C ALA A 32 3.25 2.25 17.81
N VAL A 33 3.43 3.47 18.31
CA VAL A 33 2.33 4.34 18.72
C VAL A 33 2.63 5.79 18.32
N ASN A 34 1.63 6.48 17.78
CA ASN A 34 1.69 7.90 17.51
C ASN A 34 1.45 8.72 18.77
N GLY A 35 2.25 9.75 18.97
CA GLY A 35 2.20 10.65 20.12
C GLY A 35 3.58 11.01 20.65
N ASP A 36 3.64 11.86 21.67
CA ASP A 36 4.87 12.18 22.41
C ASP A 36 4.87 11.47 23.77
N PHE A 37 5.72 10.45 23.90
CA PHE A 37 5.84 9.65 25.12
C PHE A 37 7.09 9.97 25.95
N THR A 38 7.84 11.00 25.59
CA THR A 38 9.09 11.38 26.30
C THR A 38 8.82 11.82 27.74
N ARG A 39 7.67 12.46 27.99
CA ARG A 39 7.24 12.92 29.31
C ARG A 39 6.19 12.03 29.99
N HIS A 40 5.94 10.84 29.44
CA HIS A 40 4.96 9.92 29.99
C HIS A 40 5.42 9.37 31.35
N LEU A 41 4.51 9.19 32.31
CA LEU A 41 4.83 8.77 33.68
C LEU A 41 5.64 7.47 33.72
N PHE A 42 5.26 6.48 32.90
CA PHE A 42 5.98 5.21 32.82
C PHE A 42 7.35 5.35 32.14
N THR A 43 7.52 6.30 31.22
CA THR A 43 8.83 6.60 30.62
C THR A 43 9.75 7.24 31.66
N GLN A 44 9.25 8.24 32.39
CA GLN A 44 10.01 8.95 33.42
C GLN A 44 10.41 8.04 34.58
N ALA A 45 9.58 7.06 34.91
CA ALA A 45 9.87 6.07 35.93
C ALA A 45 10.77 4.91 35.45
N GLY A 46 11.21 4.92 34.17
CA GLY A 46 12.03 3.83 33.60
C GLY A 46 11.28 2.52 33.39
N MET A 47 9.94 2.54 33.44
CA MET A 47 9.06 1.39 33.29
C MET A 47 8.58 1.19 31.85
N MET A 48 8.84 2.15 30.97
CA MET A 48 8.57 2.09 29.55
C MET A 48 9.74 2.73 28.80
N ARG A 49 10.30 2.04 27.81
CA ARG A 49 11.26 2.66 26.89
C ARG A 49 10.48 3.26 25.73
N ALA A 50 10.77 4.51 25.39
CA ALA A 50 10.15 5.20 24.26
C ALA A 50 11.24 5.65 23.29
N GLU A 51 11.32 5.00 22.13
CA GLU A 51 12.31 5.30 21.09
C GLU A 51 11.63 5.95 19.90
N GLN A 52 12.05 7.17 19.56
CA GLN A 52 11.52 7.87 18.40
C GLN A 52 12.10 7.23 17.13
N PHE A 53 11.23 6.97 16.17
CA PHE A 53 11.64 6.58 14.83
C PHE A 53 10.76 7.25 13.78
N ASP A 54 11.36 7.45 12.61
CA ASP A 54 10.61 7.84 11.42
C ASP A 54 9.84 6.62 10.96
N ALA A 55 8.52 6.68 11.08
CA ALA A 55 7.69 5.64 10.49
C ALA A 55 8.00 5.64 8.98
N PRO A 56 8.18 4.47 8.33
CA PRO A 56 8.06 4.43 6.88
C PRO A 56 6.71 5.09 6.54
N LEU A 57 6.68 5.92 5.50
CA LEU A 57 5.46 6.51 4.96
C LEU A 57 4.50 5.37 4.60
N ASN A 58 3.77 4.87 5.59
CA ASN A 58 2.74 3.90 5.40
C ASN A 58 1.61 4.70 4.79
N GLU A 59 1.44 4.55 3.48
CA GLU A 59 0.31 4.98 2.66
C GLU A 59 -1.00 4.29 3.09
N HIS A 60 -1.27 4.26 4.40
CA HIS A 60 -2.52 3.85 4.99
C HIS A 60 -3.33 5.11 5.35
N ALA A 61 -3.36 6.07 4.44
CA ALA A 61 -4.44 7.05 4.41
C ALA A 61 -5.69 6.30 3.94
N ASP A 62 -6.57 6.02 4.89
CA ASP A 62 -7.98 5.75 4.71
C ASP A 62 -8.42 4.98 3.45
N ASP A 63 -8.66 3.68 3.63
CA ASP A 63 -9.46 2.82 2.74
C ASP A 63 -10.95 3.28 2.63
N SER A 64 -11.30 4.41 3.26
CA SER A 64 -12.64 5.00 3.32
C SER A 64 -12.91 6.03 2.21
N GLU A 65 -11.88 6.53 1.51
CA GLU A 65 -12.04 7.53 0.45
C GLU A 65 -12.14 6.89 -0.96
N LEU A 66 -11.65 5.67 -1.13
CA LEU A 66 -11.74 4.96 -2.40
C LEU A 66 -13.17 4.42 -2.60
N ASP A 67 -13.87 4.93 -3.61
CA ASP A 67 -15.14 4.37 -4.06
C ASP A 67 -14.91 2.95 -4.59
N ILE A 68 -15.15 1.97 -3.72
CA ILE A 68 -14.98 0.55 -4.01
C ILE A 68 -15.77 0.09 -5.24
N ILE A 69 -16.87 0.78 -5.60
CA ILE A 69 -17.64 0.47 -6.81
C ILE A 69 -16.83 0.89 -8.03
N ALA A 70 -16.35 2.14 -8.05
CA ALA A 70 -15.50 2.65 -9.12
C ALA A 70 -14.21 1.81 -9.30
N VAL A 71 -13.57 1.43 -8.20
CA VAL A 71 -12.37 0.57 -8.22
C VAL A 71 -12.68 -0.81 -8.80
N ARG A 72 -13.86 -1.38 -8.54
CA ARG A 72 -14.25 -2.69 -9.10
C ARG A 72 -14.54 -2.62 -10.60
N ASP A 73 -15.22 -1.56 -11.04
CA ASP A 73 -15.51 -1.34 -12.46
C ASP A 73 -14.22 -1.14 -13.26
N GLU A 74 -13.25 -0.40 -12.71
CA GLU A 74 -11.95 -0.20 -13.34
C GLU A 74 -11.12 -1.50 -13.37
N TYR A 75 -11.15 -2.29 -12.29
CA TYR A 75 -10.53 -3.61 -12.29
C TYR A 75 -11.12 -4.52 -13.37
N GLU A 76 -12.44 -4.56 -13.52
CA GLU A 76 -13.09 -5.38 -14.55
C GLU A 76 -12.73 -4.92 -15.96
N THR A 77 -12.60 -3.60 -16.18
CA THR A 77 -12.17 -3.03 -17.46
C THR A 77 -10.73 -3.42 -17.81
N LEU A 78 -9.80 -3.34 -16.85
CA LEU A 78 -8.38 -3.60 -17.09
C LEU A 78 -8.02 -5.09 -17.15
N PHE A 79 -8.70 -5.92 -16.37
CA PHE A 79 -8.40 -7.35 -16.27
C PHE A 79 -9.40 -8.24 -17.01
N GLY A 80 -10.48 -7.69 -17.57
CA GLY A 80 -11.53 -8.42 -18.28
C GLY A 80 -12.33 -9.39 -17.41
N LYS A 81 -12.20 -9.28 -16.08
CA LYS A 81 -12.81 -10.19 -15.11
C LYS A 81 -13.24 -9.43 -13.87
N LYS A 82 -14.33 -9.88 -13.25
CA LYS A 82 -14.83 -9.28 -12.01
C LYS A 82 -13.79 -9.32 -10.91
N ALA A 83 -13.65 -8.20 -10.22
CA ALA A 83 -12.83 -8.10 -9.02
C ALA A 83 -13.29 -9.11 -7.95
N PRO A 84 -12.36 -9.75 -7.23
CA PRO A 84 -12.71 -10.60 -6.10
C PRO A 84 -13.54 -9.82 -5.08
N SER A 85 -14.74 -10.31 -4.74
CA SER A 85 -15.65 -9.63 -3.81
C SER A 85 -15.09 -9.49 -2.39
N ALA A 86 -14.17 -10.39 -2.00
CA ALA A 86 -13.49 -10.38 -0.72
C ALA A 86 -12.25 -9.46 -0.67
N ALA A 87 -11.79 -8.94 -1.82
CA ALA A 87 -10.67 -8.01 -1.85
C ALA A 87 -11.08 -6.60 -1.42
N LYS A 88 -10.20 -5.93 -0.69
CA LYS A 88 -10.37 -4.54 -0.23
C LYS A 88 -10.07 -3.55 -1.37
N ALA A 89 -10.63 -2.34 -1.28
CA ALA A 89 -10.43 -1.28 -2.27
C ALA A 89 -8.94 -0.96 -2.49
N SER A 90 -8.16 -0.75 -1.42
CA SER A 90 -6.70 -0.58 -1.48
C SER A 90 -5.96 -1.69 -2.23
N THR A 91 -6.37 -2.94 -2.04
CA THR A 91 -5.74 -4.09 -2.72
C THR A 91 -6.06 -4.11 -4.21
N LEU A 92 -7.31 -3.79 -4.57
CA LEU A 92 -7.74 -3.69 -5.96
C LEU A 92 -7.08 -2.50 -6.67
N GLN A 93 -6.97 -1.36 -5.99
CA GLN A 93 -6.32 -0.16 -6.51
C GLN A 93 -4.84 -0.41 -6.81
N LYS A 94 -4.09 -1.03 -5.88
CA LYS A 94 -2.67 -1.38 -6.13
C LYS A 94 -2.51 -2.32 -7.34
N ALA A 95 -3.44 -3.26 -7.53
CA ALA A 95 -3.42 -4.14 -8.70
C ALA A 95 -3.71 -3.39 -10.01
N ILE A 96 -4.66 -2.45 -9.99
CA ILE A 96 -4.98 -1.55 -11.10
C ILE A 96 -3.75 -0.70 -11.48
N ASP A 97 -3.14 -0.04 -10.50
CA ASP A 97 -1.99 0.84 -10.73
C ASP A 97 -0.80 0.06 -11.29
N THR A 98 -0.53 -1.12 -10.74
CA THR A 98 0.49 -2.02 -11.27
C THR A 98 0.22 -2.35 -12.74
N LYS A 99 -1.03 -2.68 -13.07
CA LYS A 99 -1.41 -3.07 -14.43
C LYS A 99 -1.32 -1.89 -15.42
N LYS A 100 -1.73 -0.70 -15.01
CA LYS A 100 -1.59 0.53 -15.79
C LYS A 100 -0.13 0.86 -16.08
N VAL A 101 0.75 0.70 -15.08
CA VAL A 101 2.20 0.90 -15.25
C VAL A 101 2.77 -0.13 -16.23
N GLU A 102 2.39 -1.42 -16.12
CA GLU A 102 2.80 -2.45 -17.09
C GLU A 102 2.35 -2.11 -18.52
N LEU A 103 1.11 -1.67 -18.71
CA LEU A 103 0.57 -1.25 -20.00
C LEU A 103 1.34 -0.05 -20.58
N ALA A 104 1.61 0.97 -19.76
CA ALA A 104 2.38 2.13 -20.15
C ALA A 104 3.85 1.81 -20.48
N LEU A 105 4.42 0.77 -19.86
CA LEU A 105 5.76 0.27 -20.20
C LEU A 105 5.77 -0.49 -21.54
N HIS A 106 4.74 -1.29 -21.80
CA HIS A 106 4.61 -2.06 -23.04
C HIS A 106 4.27 -1.20 -24.27
N ASP A 107 3.66 -0.02 -24.09
CA ASP A 107 3.42 0.92 -25.19
C ASP A 107 4.69 1.64 -25.68
N ASN A 108 5.81 1.57 -24.94
CA ASN A 108 7.11 2.15 -25.35
C ASN A 108 8.00 1.18 -26.14
N THR A 109 7.61 -0.08 -26.34
CA THR A 109 8.24 -0.97 -27.32
C THR A 109 7.42 -0.94 -28.61
N GLY A 110 7.59 0.15 -29.36
CA GLY A 110 6.99 0.32 -30.68
C GLY A 110 7.43 -0.75 -31.67
N THR A 111 6.43 -1.25 -32.42
CA THR A 111 6.45 -1.33 -33.89
C THR A 111 7.69 -1.93 -34.56
N GLU A 112 7.62 -3.22 -34.90
CA GLU A 112 8.25 -3.74 -36.13
C GLU A 112 7.21 -4.54 -36.91
N THR A 113 6.31 -3.82 -37.58
CA THR A 113 5.73 -4.32 -38.84
C THR A 113 6.68 -3.85 -39.94
N PRO A 114 7.39 -4.72 -40.67
CA PRO A 114 7.94 -4.33 -41.95
C PRO A 114 6.79 -4.42 -42.95
N GLN A 115 6.07 -3.32 -43.11
CA GLN A 115 5.38 -3.05 -44.37
C GLN A 115 6.39 -2.31 -45.24
N ASP A 116 7.06 -3.04 -46.11
CA ASP A 116 7.81 -2.47 -47.23
C ASP A 116 7.06 -2.85 -48.51
N ASP A 117 6.08 -2.01 -48.85
CA ASP A 117 5.44 -2.01 -50.16
C ASP A 117 6.34 -1.21 -51.11
N ALA A 118 7.02 -1.90 -52.04
CA ALA A 118 7.54 -1.31 -53.26
C ALA A 118 7.63 -2.36 -54.39
N ASP A 119 6.50 -2.52 -55.08
CA ASP A 119 6.28 -2.51 -56.53
C ASP A 119 7.33 -3.09 -57.52
N ASN A 120 6.76 -3.79 -58.53
CA ASN A 120 7.29 -4.15 -59.86
C ASN A 120 8.23 -5.39 -59.96
N THR A 121 8.10 -6.35 -60.89
CA THR A 121 7.41 -6.42 -62.19
C THR A 121 7.26 -7.89 -62.63
N ASP A 122 6.12 -8.21 -63.24
CA ASP A 122 5.92 -9.10 -64.41
C ASP A 122 6.64 -10.47 -64.51
N ASN A 123 5.88 -11.57 -64.45
CA ASN A 123 5.98 -12.66 -65.45
C ASN A 123 4.79 -13.64 -65.36
N PRO A 124 3.91 -13.75 -66.38
CA PRO A 124 2.85 -14.75 -66.40
C PRO A 124 3.36 -16.13 -66.86
N SER A 125 2.72 -17.16 -66.30
CA SER A 125 2.95 -18.60 -66.49
C SER A 125 3.12 -19.09 -67.93
N ALA A 126 3.94 -20.15 -68.07
CA ALA A 126 3.62 -21.34 -68.85
C ALA A 126 4.37 -22.56 -68.28
#